data_AF-A0A2T2SAT4-F1
#
_entry.id   AF-A0A2T2SAT4-F1
#
_cell.length_a   1.000
_cell.length_b   1.000
_cell.length_c   1.000
_cell.angle_alpha   90.00
_cell.angle_beta   90.00
_cell.angle_gamma   90.00
#
_symmetry.space_group_name_H-M   'P 1'
#
loop_
_entity.id
_entity.type
_entity.pdbx_description
1 polymer ?
#
loop_
_entity_poly.entity_id
_entity_poly.type
_entity_poly.pdbx_seq_one_letter_code
_entity_poly.pdbx_strand_id
1 'polypeptide(L)' 'MPQTKDLYDVLGVDEDASKDEIKKAYRELARKHHPDRNPDDPNAEET' A
#
# COMPACT_ATOMS: atom_id res chain seq x y z
N MET A 1 7.14 -1.64 23.07
CA MET A 1 8.01 -2.31 22.08
C MET A 1 7.72 -1.65 20.74
N PRO A 2 8.72 -1.26 19.93
CA PRO A 2 8.52 -0.30 18.85
C PRO A 2 7.60 -0.89 17.78
N GLN A 3 6.43 -0.29 17.63
CA GLN A 3 5.38 -0.58 16.64
C GLN A 3 5.77 0.00 15.27
N THR A 4 7.02 -0.23 14.85
CA THR A 4 7.57 0.24 13.56
C THR A 4 7.73 -0.90 12.57
N LYS A 5 7.42 -2.14 12.98
CA LYS A 5 7.67 -3.36 12.22
C LYS A 5 6.83 -3.44 10.95
N ASP A 6 5.60 -2.93 10.96
CA ASP A 6 4.69 -3.31 9.88
C ASP A 6 4.60 -2.33 8.71
N LEU A 7 5.22 -1.15 8.73
CA LEU A 7 5.09 -0.20 7.61
C LEU A 7 5.76 -0.73 6.33
N TYR A 8 6.93 -1.35 6.48
CA TYR A 8 7.67 -1.97 5.39
C TYR A 8 6.99 -3.28 4.97
N ASP A 9 6.53 -4.09 5.91
CA ASP A 9 5.74 -5.31 5.64
C ASP A 9 4.39 -5.03 4.95
N VAL A 10 3.68 -3.97 5.35
CA VAL A 10 2.42 -3.53 4.72
C VAL A 10 2.65 -3.08 3.29
N LEU A 11 3.79 -2.45 3.02
CA LEU A 11 4.21 -2.09 1.67
C LEU A 11 4.81 -3.29 0.91
N GLY A 12 5.10 -4.41 1.59
CA GLY A 12 5.76 -5.59 1.02
C GLY A 12 7.19 -5.32 0.58
N VAL A 13 7.88 -4.38 1.23
CA VAL A 13 9.25 -3.98 0.93
C VAL A 13 10.16 -4.29 2.11
N ASP A 14 11.44 -4.49 1.82
CA ASP A 14 12.45 -4.74 2.84
C ASP A 14 12.64 -3.53 3.77
N GLU A 15 13.13 -3.74 4.99
CA GLU A 15 13.42 -2.63 5.92
C GLU A 15 14.59 -1.77 5.42
N ASP A 16 15.48 -2.37 4.62
CA ASP A 16 16.56 -1.71 3.91
C ASP A 16 16.17 -1.18 2.52
N ALA A 17 14.87 -1.27 2.14
CA ALA A 17 14.42 -0.86 0.82
C ALA A 17 14.66 0.63 0.57
N SER A 18 15.10 0.93 -0.65
CA SER A 18 15.39 2.30 -1.05
C SER A 18 14.10 3.13 -1.14
N LYS A 19 14.20 4.45 -0.96
CA LYS A 19 13.05 5.37 -1.14
C LYS A 19 12.33 5.18 -2.47
N ASP A 20 13.07 4.85 -3.53
CA ASP A 20 12.52 4.54 -4.85
C ASP A 20 11.70 3.25 -4.88
N GLU A 21 12.13 2.20 -4.17
CA GLU A 21 11.42 0.93 -4.03
C GLU A 21 10.14 1.10 -3.23
N ILE A 22 10.21 1.80 -2.09
CA ILE A 22 9.05 2.19 -1.27
C ILE A 22 8.02 2.93 -2.14
N LYS A 23 8.46 3.90 -2.93
CA LYS A 23 7.59 4.72 -3.79
C LYS A 23 7.02 3.92 -4.97
N LYS A 24 7.70 2.87 -5.42
CA LYS A 24 7.20 1.97 -6.46
C LYS A 24 6.15 1.02 -5.89
N ALA A 25 6.45 0.36 -4.78
CA ALA A 25 5.54 -0.54 -4.08
C ALA A 25 4.25 0.17 -3.66
N TYR A 26 4.34 1.38 -3.10
CA TYR A 26 3.18 2.21 -2.79
C TYR A 26 2.31 2.50 -4.02
N ARG A 27 2.92 2.83 -5.16
CA ARG A 27 2.18 3.11 -6.41
C ARG A 27 1.52 1.85 -6.98
N GLU A 28 2.13 0.69 -6.83
CA GLU A 28 1.55 -0.59 -7.25
C GLU A 28 0.38 -1.01 -6.35
N LEU A 29 0.53 -0.89 -5.02
CA LEU A 29 -0.55 -1.11 -4.06
C LEU A 29 -1.70 -0.13 -4.26
N ALA A 30 -1.40 1.15 -4.42
CA ALA A 30 -2.42 2.17 -4.66
C ALA A 30 -3.18 1.91 -5.96
N ARG A 31 -2.53 1.41 -7.02
CA ARG A 31 -3.20 1.01 -8.27
C ARG A 31 -4.04 -0.25 -8.12
N LYS A 32 -3.57 -1.21 -7.32
CA LYS A 32 -4.26 -2.47 -7.03
C LYS A 32 -5.53 -2.27 -6.20
N HIS A 33 -5.49 -1.32 -5.27
CA HIS A 33 -6.62 -0.92 -4.43
C HIS A 33 -7.32 0.35 -4.94
N HIS A 34 -7.00 0.83 -6.14
CA HIS A 34 -7.56 2.07 -6.65
C HIS A 34 -9.05 1.87 -7.00
N PRO A 35 -9.96 2.71 -6.51
CA PRO A 35 -11.38 2.61 -6.82
C PRO A 35 -11.68 2.78 -8.33
N ASP A 36 -10.90 3.58 -9.09
CA ASP A 36 -11.02 3.63 -10.56
C ASP A 36 -10.87 2.28 -11.27
N ARG A 37 -10.12 1.33 -10.69
CA ARG A 37 -9.87 0.02 -11.31
C ARG A 37 -10.69 -1.11 -10.71
N ASN A 38 -11.31 -0.88 -9.56
CA ASN A 38 -12.36 -1.70 -8.97
C ASN A 38 -13.65 -0.88 -8.85
N PRO A 39 -14.31 -0.55 -9.97
CA PRO A 39 -15.62 0.13 -9.95
C PRO A 39 -16.74 -0.74 -9.35
N ASP A 40 -16.46 -2.00 -9.02
CA ASP A 40 -17.39 -2.99 -8.44
C ASP A 40 -17.13 -3.30 -6.95
N ASP A 41 -16.32 -2.49 -6.23
CA ASP A 41 -16.15 -2.66 -4.78
C ASP A 41 -17.10 -1.72 -4.00
N PRO A 42 -18.28 -2.21 -3.53
CA PRO A 42 -19.28 -1.40 -2.84
C PRO A 42 -18.84 -0.89 -1.45
N ASN A 43 -17.60 -1.14 -1.03
CA ASN A 43 -17.04 -0.60 0.23
C ASN A 43 -16.29 0.73 0.04
N ALA A 44 -16.24 1.31 -1.17
CA ALA A 44 -15.64 2.63 -1.38
C ALA A 44 -16.54 3.79 -0.92
N GLU A 45 -17.80 3.51 -0.58
CA GLU A 45 -18.71 4.44 0.10
C GLU A 45 -19.33 3.78 1.35
N GLU A 46 -18.62 3.80 2.47
CA GLU A 46 -19.30 3.90 3.77
C GLU A 46 -18.57 4.96 4.60
N THR A 47 -19.14 6.17 4.54
CA THR A 47 -19.12 7.32 5.48
C THR A 47 -17.95 7.52 6.44
#